data_AF-A0AAE6ZE87-F1
#
_entry.id   AF-A0AAE6ZE87-F1
#
_cell.length_a   1.000
_cell.length_b   1.000
_cell.length_c   1.000
_cell.angle_alpha   90.00
_cell.angle_beta   90.00
_cell.angle_gamma   90.00
#
_symmetry.space_group_name_H-M   'P 1'
#
loop_
_entity.id
_entity.type
_entity.pdbx_description
1 polymer ?
#
loop_
_entity_poly.entity_id
_entity_poly.type
_entity_poly.pdbx_seq_one_letter_code
_entity_poly.pdbx_strand_id
1 'polypeptide(L)'
;MQAFFILLGALIVLVLGLFIFSLFLPPMVKVERSLMIPAPAARIFPLINVVRNWELWSPWKELDPDMAITYGEKDSGTGASYSWKSHHRNIGNGHMTITESRPGQYIATDTDFMRMGIAKGTFRLDPVGEGTLVSWSMTCNMGQHPLRKVMGLMMDKWVGQDFEKGLEGIKRLVVRN
;
A
#
# COMPACT_ATOMS: atom_id res chain seq x y z
N MET A 1 47.69 -3.31 -3.57
CA MET A 1 47.36 -3.08 -2.16
C MET A 1 46.89 -1.66 -1.87
N GLN A 2 47.56 -0.60 -2.34
CA GLN A 2 47.16 0.80 -2.09
C GLN A 2 45.75 1.17 -2.61
N ALA A 3 45.39 0.77 -3.83
CA ALA A 3 44.05 1.00 -4.39
C ALA A 3 42.93 0.32 -3.57
N PHE A 4 43.22 -0.82 -2.95
CA PHE A 4 42.26 -1.51 -2.08
C PHE A 4 41.97 -0.71 -0.81
N PHE A 5 42.99 -0.13 -0.16
CA PHE A 5 42.79 0.72 1.02
C PHE A 5 42.08 2.03 0.70
N ILE A 6 42.30 2.61 -0.48
CA ILE A 6 41.58 3.81 -0.95
C ILE A 6 40.10 3.49 -1.17
N LEU A 7 39.80 2.38 -1.86
CA LEU A 7 38.42 1.93 -2.09
C LEU A 7 37.71 1.59 -0.77
N LEU A 8 38.41 0.94 0.17
CA LEU A 8 37.89 0.62 1.49
C LEU A 8 37.61 1.89 2.31
N GLY A 9 38.51 2.85 2.30
CA GLY A 9 38.32 4.15 2.95
C GLY A 9 37.13 4.93 2.37
N ALA A 10 37.02 4.99 1.04
CA ALA A 10 35.89 5.62 0.37
C ALA A 10 34.55 4.94 0.70
N LEU A 11 34.53 3.60 0.76
CA LEU A 11 33.34 2.84 1.15
C LEU A 11 32.93 3.13 2.60
N ILE A 12 33.89 3.21 3.53
CA ILE A 12 33.62 3.55 4.94
C ILE A 12 33.04 4.96 5.04
N VAL A 13 33.63 5.95 4.38
CA VAL A 13 33.12 7.33 4.38
C VAL A 13 31.71 7.39 3.78
N LEU A 14 31.45 6.65 2.70
CA LEU A 14 30.13 6.56 2.10
C LEU A 14 29.10 5.95 3.06
N VAL A 15 29.43 4.82 3.70
CA VAL A 15 28.52 4.13 4.64
C VAL A 15 28.24 5.00 5.86
N LEU A 16 29.26 5.66 6.42
CA LEU A 16 29.08 6.60 7.53
C LEU A 16 28.25 7.82 7.13
N GLY A 17 28.49 8.37 5.94
CA GLY A 17 27.70 9.47 5.38
C GLY A 17 26.23 9.10 5.21
N LEU A 18 25.93 7.91 4.65
CA LEU A 18 24.57 7.39 4.51
C LEU A 18 23.91 7.12 5.87
N PHE A 19 24.67 6.63 6.84
CA PHE A 19 24.19 6.43 8.21
C PHE A 19 23.76 7.76 8.84
N ILE A 20 24.63 8.77 8.81
CA ILE A 20 24.36 10.11 9.34
C ILE A 20 23.15 10.73 8.62
N PHE A 21 23.12 10.66 7.28
CA PHE A 21 21.99 11.16 6.49
C PHE A 21 20.66 10.52 6.88
N SER A 22 20.65 9.21 7.13
CA SER A 22 19.43 8.49 7.53
C SER A 22 18.87 8.93 8.89
N LEU A 23 19.68 9.54 9.75
CA LEU A 23 19.21 10.09 11.03
C LEU A 23 18.23 11.25 10.82
N PHE A 24 18.35 11.99 9.71
CA PHE A 24 17.47 13.08 9.34
C PHE A 24 16.21 12.64 8.59
N LEU A 25 16.13 11.38 8.16
CA LEU A 25 14.95 10.86 7.46
C LEU A 25 13.82 10.53 8.46
N PRO A 26 12.57 10.89 8.12
CA PRO A 26 11.42 10.60 8.99
C PRO A 26 11.22 9.09 9.10
N PRO A 27 10.89 8.59 10.31
CA PRO A 27 10.62 7.17 10.51
C PRO A 27 9.24 6.76 9.95
N MET A 28 8.33 7.71 9.77
CA MET A 28 6.98 7.49 9.26
C MET A 28 6.91 7.93 7.81
N VAL A 29 6.46 7.03 6.95
CA VAL A 29 6.24 7.28 5.52
C VAL A 29 4.75 7.20 5.26
N LYS A 30 4.21 8.23 4.60
CA LYS A 30 2.82 8.25 4.14
C LYS A 30 2.80 8.36 2.62
N VAL A 31 2.03 7.49 1.99
CA VAL A 31 1.71 7.52 0.55
C VAL A 31 0.21 7.74 0.43
N GLU A 32 -0.20 8.65 -0.44
CA GLU A 32 -1.61 8.94 -0.69
C GLU A 32 -1.83 9.25 -2.16
N ARG A 33 -2.93 8.73 -2.72
CA ARG A 33 -3.43 9.05 -4.06
C ARG A 33 -4.92 9.27 -3.99
N SER A 34 -5.41 10.19 -4.81
CA SER A 34 -6.84 10.48 -4.91
C SER A 34 -7.27 10.52 -6.36
N LEU A 35 -8.48 10.04 -6.64
CA LEU A 35 -9.07 10.06 -7.97
C LEU A 35 -10.54 10.45 -7.87
N MET A 36 -10.96 11.38 -8.72
CA MET A 36 -12.38 11.68 -8.91
C MET A 36 -13.02 10.55 -9.73
N ILE A 37 -13.96 9.85 -9.13
CA ILE A 37 -14.71 8.78 -9.78
C ILE A 37 -16.13 9.28 -10.07
N PRO A 38 -16.59 9.26 -11.33
CA PRO A 38 -17.93 9.75 -11.71
C PRO A 38 -19.01 8.71 -11.37
N ALA A 39 -19.11 8.38 -10.07
CA ALA A 39 -20.13 7.50 -9.52
C ALA A 39 -20.41 7.89 -8.05
N PRO A 40 -21.62 7.66 -7.54
CA PRO A 40 -21.93 7.91 -6.14
C PRO A 40 -21.19 6.91 -5.24
N ALA A 41 -20.86 7.33 -4.02
CA ALA A 41 -20.13 6.53 -3.05
C ALA A 41 -20.80 5.17 -2.77
N ALA A 42 -22.13 5.10 -2.88
CA ALA A 42 -22.90 3.86 -2.74
C ALA A 42 -22.55 2.78 -3.79
N ARG A 43 -22.10 3.15 -4.99
CA ARG A 43 -21.62 2.18 -6.02
C ARG A 43 -20.16 1.77 -5.79
N ILE A 44 -19.36 2.67 -5.22
CA ILE A 44 -17.91 2.47 -5.03
C ILE A 44 -17.64 1.66 -3.77
N PHE A 45 -18.31 2.01 -2.66
CA PHE A 45 -18.03 1.46 -1.34
C PHE A 45 -18.07 -0.08 -1.27
N PRO A 46 -19.03 -0.80 -1.89
CA PRO A 46 -19.04 -2.26 -1.88
C PRO A 46 -17.83 -2.91 -2.57
N LEU A 47 -17.19 -2.23 -3.53
CA LEU A 47 -15.98 -2.73 -4.20
C LEU A 47 -14.76 -2.74 -3.27
N ILE A 48 -14.77 -1.88 -2.25
CA ILE A 48 -13.67 -1.73 -1.28
C ILE A 48 -14.01 -2.44 0.03
N ASN A 49 -15.27 -2.40 0.47
CA ASN A 49 -15.70 -2.99 1.74
C ASN A 49 -15.72 -4.52 1.74
N VAL A 50 -15.84 -5.15 0.57
CA VAL A 50 -15.83 -6.61 0.41
C VAL A 50 -14.44 -7.03 -0.07
N VAL A 51 -13.70 -7.78 0.74
CA VAL A 51 -12.28 -8.07 0.47
C VAL A 51 -12.06 -8.91 -0.79
N ARG A 52 -13.02 -9.78 -1.15
CA ARG A 52 -12.97 -10.57 -2.39
C ARG A 52 -13.05 -9.70 -3.65
N ASN A 53 -13.72 -8.55 -3.58
CA ASN A 53 -13.84 -7.65 -4.72
C ASN A 53 -12.51 -6.99 -5.09
N TRP A 54 -11.50 -7.06 -4.21
CA TRP A 54 -10.19 -6.48 -4.47
C TRP A 54 -9.47 -7.20 -5.61
N GLU A 55 -9.78 -8.47 -5.87
CA GLU A 55 -9.27 -9.20 -7.05
C GLU A 55 -9.72 -8.58 -8.38
N LEU A 56 -10.82 -7.80 -8.38
CA LEU A 56 -11.37 -7.18 -9.60
C LEU A 56 -10.63 -5.91 -10.03
N TRP A 57 -9.93 -5.24 -9.11
CA TRP A 57 -9.35 -3.93 -9.36
C TRP A 57 -7.91 -3.77 -8.85
N SER A 58 -7.45 -4.60 -7.90
CA SER A 58 -6.11 -4.50 -7.33
C SER A 58 -5.05 -4.94 -8.35
N PRO A 59 -3.98 -4.14 -8.55
CA PRO A 59 -2.92 -4.50 -9.48
C PRO A 59 -2.11 -5.73 -9.04
N TRP A 60 -2.20 -6.14 -7.78
CA TRP A 60 -1.37 -7.23 -7.24
C TRP A 60 -1.70 -8.60 -7.84
N LYS A 61 -2.95 -8.84 -8.24
CA LYS A 61 -3.33 -10.09 -8.92
C LYS A 61 -2.80 -10.15 -10.35
N GLU A 62 -2.70 -9.00 -11.03
CA GLU A 62 -2.06 -8.92 -12.36
C GLU A 62 -0.54 -9.14 -12.27
N LEU A 63 0.08 -8.69 -11.16
CA LEU A 63 1.53 -8.83 -10.94
C LEU A 63 1.96 -10.26 -10.61
N ASP A 64 1.12 -11.04 -9.91
CA ASP A 64 1.33 -12.47 -9.68
C ASP A 64 0.02 -13.26 -9.81
N PRO A 65 -0.24 -13.81 -11.00
CA PRO A 65 -1.41 -14.66 -11.25
C PRO A 65 -1.46 -15.90 -10.36
N ASP A 66 -0.29 -16.45 -9.99
CA ASP A 66 -0.13 -17.67 -9.19
C ASP A 66 -0.23 -17.40 -7.68
N MET A 67 -0.47 -16.15 -7.28
CA MET A 67 -0.65 -15.77 -5.88
C MET A 67 -1.82 -16.53 -5.26
N ALA A 68 -1.51 -17.26 -4.17
CA ALA A 68 -2.48 -18.02 -3.40
C ALA A 68 -3.11 -17.12 -2.33
N ILE A 69 -4.42 -16.89 -2.43
CA ILE A 69 -5.19 -16.07 -1.48
C ILE A 69 -6.04 -16.98 -0.58
N THR A 70 -6.07 -16.68 0.71
CA THR A 70 -6.95 -17.33 1.69
C THR A 70 -7.76 -16.26 2.41
N TYR A 71 -9.08 -16.35 2.29
CA TYR A 71 -10.02 -15.42 2.91
C TYR A 71 -10.33 -15.82 4.36
N GLY A 72 -10.54 -14.82 5.22
CA GLY A 72 -11.05 -15.03 6.57
C GLY A 72 -12.54 -15.38 6.58
N GLU A 73 -13.10 -15.54 7.79
CA GLU A 73 -14.51 -15.89 7.99
C GLU A 73 -15.47 -14.78 7.52
N LYS A 74 -15.04 -13.52 7.63
CA LYS A 74 -15.81 -12.36 7.20
C LYS A 74 -15.35 -11.87 5.83
N ASP A 75 -16.30 -11.73 4.92
CA ASP A 75 -16.03 -11.21 3.58
C ASP A 75 -16.09 -9.68 3.49
N SER A 76 -16.74 -9.00 4.44
CA SER A 76 -16.89 -7.54 4.41
C SER A 76 -16.98 -6.85 5.77
N GLY A 77 -16.67 -5.55 5.79
CA GLY A 77 -16.73 -4.72 6.99
C GLY A 77 -15.63 -5.01 8.00
N THR A 78 -15.76 -4.46 9.21
CA THR A 78 -14.77 -4.64 10.28
C THR A 78 -14.54 -6.12 10.61
N GLY A 79 -13.27 -6.53 10.57
CA GLY A 79 -12.81 -7.90 10.76
C GLY A 79 -12.74 -8.74 9.49
N ALA A 80 -13.20 -8.23 8.35
CA ALA A 80 -12.98 -8.90 7.07
C ALA A 80 -11.50 -8.88 6.69
N SER A 81 -10.99 -10.01 6.22
CA SER A 81 -9.56 -10.19 6.04
C SER A 81 -9.22 -11.19 4.94
N TYR A 82 -8.00 -11.09 4.43
CA TYR A 82 -7.40 -12.12 3.61
C TYR A 82 -5.89 -12.19 3.83
N SER A 83 -5.31 -13.35 3.56
CA SER A 83 -3.88 -13.58 3.52
C SER A 83 -3.47 -13.95 2.11
N TRP A 84 -2.26 -13.60 1.71
CA TRP A 84 -1.69 -14.02 0.43
C TRP A 84 -0.31 -14.62 0.60
N LYS A 85 0.00 -15.57 -0.29
CA LYS A 85 1.35 -16.12 -0.48
C LYS A 85 1.76 -15.96 -1.93
N SER A 86 2.90 -15.31 -2.15
CA SER A 86 3.46 -15.06 -3.47
C SER A 86 4.95 -15.38 -3.47
N HIS A 87 5.40 -16.06 -4.53
CA HIS A 87 6.83 -16.26 -4.80
C HIS A 87 7.46 -15.03 -5.49
N HIS A 88 6.64 -14.07 -5.92
CA HIS A 88 7.11 -12.84 -6.54
C HIS A 88 7.75 -11.92 -5.49
N ARG A 89 9.05 -11.65 -5.66
CA ARG A 89 9.89 -10.91 -4.69
C ARG A 89 9.36 -9.53 -4.28
N ASN A 90 8.58 -8.87 -5.15
CA ASN A 90 8.04 -7.53 -4.88
C ASN A 90 6.69 -7.56 -4.14
N ILE A 91 6.00 -8.70 -4.09
CA ILE A 91 4.70 -8.85 -3.41
C ILE A 91 4.92 -9.53 -2.06
N GLY A 92 5.68 -10.64 -2.06
CA GLY A 92 5.94 -11.44 -0.87
C GLY A 92 4.65 -12.00 -0.26
N ASN A 93 4.69 -12.25 1.05
CA ASN A 93 3.55 -12.78 1.78
C ASN A 93 2.99 -11.68 2.68
N GLY A 94 1.70 -11.75 2.97
CA GLY A 94 1.11 -10.84 3.93
C GLY A 94 -0.32 -11.18 4.31
N HIS A 95 -0.86 -10.31 5.14
CA HIS A 95 -2.20 -10.40 5.69
C HIS A 95 -2.80 -9.01 5.76
N MET A 96 -4.05 -8.85 5.30
CA MET A 96 -4.79 -7.60 5.37
C MET A 96 -6.08 -7.82 6.15
N THR A 97 -6.39 -6.91 7.06
CA THR A 97 -7.66 -6.86 7.80
C THR A 97 -8.28 -5.46 7.72
N ILE A 98 -9.58 -5.39 7.46
CA ILE A 98 -10.38 -4.17 7.63
C ILE A 98 -10.59 -3.94 9.13
N THR A 99 -10.05 -2.84 9.66
CA THR A 99 -10.14 -2.48 11.09
C THR A 99 -11.30 -1.54 11.38
N GLU A 100 -11.73 -0.74 10.40
CA GLU A 100 -12.90 0.13 10.50
C GLU A 100 -13.63 0.17 9.16
N SER A 101 -14.96 0.18 9.19
CA SER A 101 -15.79 0.35 8.01
C SER A 101 -16.98 1.24 8.34
N ARG A 102 -17.04 2.42 7.71
CA ARG A 102 -18.15 3.38 7.79
C ARG A 102 -18.82 3.48 6.41
N PRO A 103 -20.05 2.96 6.25
CA PRO A 103 -20.74 2.88 4.97
C PRO A 103 -20.68 4.17 4.15
N GLY A 104 -20.19 4.05 2.91
CA GLY A 104 -20.13 5.15 1.95
C GLY A 104 -19.13 6.27 2.27
N GLN A 105 -18.33 6.15 3.34
CA GLN A 105 -17.48 7.24 3.81
C GLN A 105 -16.03 6.84 4.01
N TYR A 106 -15.78 5.72 4.70
CA TYR A 106 -14.43 5.44 5.20
C TYR A 106 -14.18 3.96 5.45
N ILE A 107 -12.98 3.49 5.11
CA ILE A 107 -12.48 2.16 5.46
C ILE A 107 -11.04 2.32 5.98
N ALA A 108 -10.74 1.71 7.12
CA ALA A 108 -9.37 1.56 7.61
C ALA A 108 -8.92 0.11 7.52
N THR A 109 -7.64 -0.09 7.25
CA THR A 109 -7.03 -1.41 7.07
C THR A 109 -5.70 -1.50 7.79
N ASP A 110 -5.41 -2.68 8.29
CA ASP A 110 -4.09 -3.09 8.76
C ASP A 110 -3.56 -4.12 7.78
N THR A 111 -2.40 -3.83 7.20
CA THR A 111 -1.72 -4.73 6.27
C THR A 111 -0.36 -5.12 6.85
N ASP A 112 -0.21 -6.38 7.24
CA ASP A 112 1.05 -6.95 7.69
C ASP A 112 1.78 -7.60 6.50
N PHE A 113 2.91 -7.04 6.12
CA PHE A 113 3.81 -7.59 5.10
C PHE A 113 4.83 -8.60 5.66
N MET A 114 4.62 -9.10 6.89
CA MET A 114 5.42 -10.06 7.68
C MET A 114 6.87 -9.66 8.01
N ARG A 115 7.49 -8.76 7.22
CA ARG A 115 8.91 -8.39 7.33
C ARG A 115 9.14 -6.90 7.61
N MET A 116 8.13 -6.06 7.34
CA MET A 116 8.24 -4.59 7.41
C MET A 116 7.32 -3.94 8.46
N GLY A 117 6.65 -4.76 9.28
CA GLY A 117 5.65 -4.29 10.24
C GLY A 117 4.28 -4.05 9.61
N ILE A 118 3.36 -3.56 10.44
CA ILE A 118 1.96 -3.30 10.03
C ILE A 118 1.89 -1.92 9.36
N ALA A 119 1.45 -1.91 8.11
CA ALA A 119 1.05 -0.72 7.39
C ALA A 119 -0.41 -0.37 7.72
N LYS A 120 -0.69 0.90 7.95
CA LYS A 120 -2.03 1.44 8.20
C LYS A 120 -2.57 2.05 6.91
N GLY A 121 -3.54 1.42 6.28
CA GLY A 121 -4.19 1.90 5.06
C GLY A 121 -5.55 2.53 5.32
N THR A 122 -5.93 3.53 4.53
CA THR A 122 -7.27 4.14 4.59
C THR A 122 -7.84 4.39 3.21
N PHE A 123 -9.14 4.17 3.05
CA PHE A 123 -9.93 4.69 1.95
C PHE A 123 -10.91 5.74 2.48
N ARG A 124 -10.93 6.92 1.88
CA ARG A 124 -11.90 7.97 2.15
C ARG A 124 -12.70 8.24 0.89
N LEU A 125 -14.02 8.27 1.03
CA LEU A 125 -14.97 8.55 -0.04
C LEU A 125 -15.65 9.87 0.30
N ASP A 126 -15.31 10.93 -0.43
CA ASP A 126 -15.90 12.26 -0.26
C ASP A 126 -16.83 12.53 -1.47
N PRO A 127 -18.17 12.46 -1.31
CA PRO A 127 -19.10 12.78 -2.41
C PRO A 127 -18.95 14.24 -2.87
N VAL A 128 -18.88 14.45 -4.19
CA VAL A 128 -18.77 15.77 -4.82
C VAL A 128 -19.67 15.81 -6.06
N GLY A 129 -20.82 16.48 -5.93
CA GLY A 129 -21.86 16.46 -6.98
C GLY A 129 -22.36 15.03 -7.23
N GLU A 130 -22.36 14.62 -8.50
CA GLU A 130 -22.71 13.25 -8.93
C GLU A 130 -21.54 12.25 -8.81
N GLY A 131 -20.35 12.71 -8.45
CA GLY A 131 -19.14 11.91 -8.32
C GLY A 131 -18.70 11.72 -6.87
N THR A 132 -17.61 11.00 -6.69
CA THR A 132 -16.95 10.79 -5.39
C THR A 132 -15.45 10.93 -5.57
N LEU A 133 -14.82 11.81 -4.78
CA LEU A 133 -13.38 11.84 -4.64
C LEU A 133 -12.97 10.69 -3.73
N VAL A 134 -12.28 9.69 -4.30
CA VAL A 134 -11.79 8.54 -3.54
C VAL A 134 -10.31 8.75 -3.26
N SER A 135 -9.95 8.80 -1.98
CA SER A 135 -8.56 8.92 -1.52
C SER A 135 -8.10 7.63 -0.86
N TRP A 136 -7.01 7.05 -1.36
CA TRP A 136 -6.37 5.87 -0.79
C TRP A 136 -5.01 6.27 -0.21
N SER A 137 -4.83 6.05 1.09
CA SER A 137 -3.58 6.31 1.78
C SER A 137 -3.03 5.07 2.46
N MET A 138 -1.71 5.06 2.68
CA MET A 138 -1.03 4.08 3.50
C MET A 138 0.09 4.76 4.28
N THR A 139 0.18 4.42 5.56
CA THR A 139 1.23 4.88 6.47
C THR A 139 2.02 3.70 6.99
N CYS A 140 3.34 3.76 6.89
CA CYS A 140 4.25 2.72 7.34
C CYS A 140 5.34 3.30 8.24
N ASN A 141 5.66 2.58 9.33
CA ASN A 141 6.78 2.91 10.19
C ASN A 141 8.04 2.17 9.74
N MET A 142 8.98 2.89 9.16
CA MET A 142 10.27 2.37 8.70
C MET A 142 11.26 2.11 9.85
N GLY A 143 10.95 2.56 11.07
CA GLY A 143 11.84 2.46 12.23
C GLY A 143 13.11 3.32 12.09
N GLN A 144 14.12 3.00 12.89
CA GLN A 144 15.38 3.76 12.92
C GLN A 144 16.49 3.18 12.04
N HIS A 145 16.24 2.03 11.39
CA HIS A 145 17.27 1.38 10.58
C HIS A 145 17.53 2.16 9.27
N PRO A 146 18.77 2.58 8.97
CA PRO A 146 19.09 3.42 7.81
C PRO A 146 18.55 2.90 6.48
N LEU A 147 18.76 1.60 6.20
CA LEU A 147 18.26 0.97 4.96
C LEU A 147 16.74 1.06 4.81
N ARG A 148 15.98 0.91 5.90
CA ARG A 148 14.51 0.96 5.85
C ARG A 148 14.02 2.38 5.58
N LYS A 149 14.68 3.39 6.16
CA LYS A 149 14.36 4.79 5.89
C LYS A 149 14.64 5.19 4.43
N VAL A 150 15.75 4.70 3.87
CA VAL A 150 16.05 4.90 2.43
C VAL A 150 15.02 4.19 1.54
N MET A 151 14.61 2.97 1.87
CA MET A 151 13.50 2.31 1.17
C MET A 151 12.20 3.10 1.27
N GLY A 152 11.94 3.73 2.41
CA GLY A 152 10.83 4.65 2.64
C GLY A 152 10.71 5.76 1.59
N LEU A 153 11.84 6.32 1.14
CA LEU A 153 11.86 7.35 0.08
C LEU A 153 11.39 6.82 -1.27
N MET A 154 11.56 5.52 -1.53
CA MET A 154 11.13 4.89 -2.78
C MET A 154 9.67 4.39 -2.73
N MET A 155 9.07 4.32 -1.54
CA MET A 155 7.71 3.79 -1.36
C MET A 155 6.67 4.61 -2.10
N ASP A 156 6.77 5.94 -2.13
CA ASP A 156 5.81 6.76 -2.87
C ASP A 156 5.80 6.41 -4.36
N LYS A 157 6.97 6.19 -4.94
CA LYS A 157 7.09 5.83 -6.36
C LYS A 157 6.50 4.45 -6.66
N TRP A 158 6.76 3.45 -5.81
CA TRP A 158 6.29 2.08 -6.06
C TRP A 158 4.83 1.91 -5.69
N VAL A 159 4.46 2.26 -4.45
CA VAL A 159 3.11 2.05 -3.93
C VAL A 159 2.13 3.08 -4.50
N GLY A 160 2.58 4.31 -4.75
CA GLY A 160 1.74 5.33 -5.37
C GLY A 160 1.26 4.93 -6.76
N GLN A 161 2.13 4.29 -7.57
CA GLN A 161 1.74 3.76 -8.88
C GLN A 161 0.71 2.64 -8.77
N ASP A 162 0.84 1.75 -7.78
CA ASP A 162 -0.15 0.70 -7.54
C ASP A 162 -1.49 1.30 -7.09
N PHE A 163 -1.48 2.35 -6.27
CA PHE A 163 -2.69 3.03 -5.82
C PHE A 163 -3.40 3.74 -6.99
N GLU A 164 -2.65 4.41 -7.86
CA GLU A 164 -3.18 5.02 -9.08
C GLU A 164 -3.86 3.97 -9.97
N LYS A 165 -3.18 2.84 -10.23
CA LYS A 165 -3.75 1.72 -11.02
C LYS A 165 -5.00 1.14 -10.36
N GLY A 166 -4.98 0.94 -9.05
CA GLY A 166 -6.12 0.40 -8.30
C GLY A 166 -7.34 1.33 -8.34
N LEU A 167 -7.14 2.63 -8.15
CA LEU A 167 -8.21 3.64 -8.24
C LEU A 167 -8.80 3.70 -9.66
N GLU A 168 -7.97 3.63 -10.70
CA GLU A 168 -8.44 3.53 -12.09
C GLU A 168 -9.17 2.20 -12.35
N GLY A 169 -8.75 1.10 -11.72
CA GLY A 169 -9.46 -0.18 -11.72
C GLY A 169 -10.88 -0.03 -11.17
N ILE A 170 -11.02 0.56 -9.97
CA ILE A 170 -12.32 0.83 -9.33
C ILE A 170 -13.20 1.70 -10.23
N LYS A 171 -12.64 2.78 -10.79
CA LYS A 171 -13.35 3.67 -11.71
C LYS A 171 -13.88 2.91 -12.94
N ARG A 172 -13.07 2.04 -13.56
CA ARG A 172 -13.51 1.24 -14.72
C ARG A 172 -14.68 0.31 -14.37
N LEU A 173 -14.69 -0.28 -13.18
CA LEU A 173 -15.77 -1.18 -12.75
C LEU A 173 -17.11 -0.46 -12.56
N VAL A 174 -17.09 0.80 -12.10
CA VAL A 174 -18.32 1.58 -11.87
C VAL A 174 -18.77 2.41 -13.07
N VAL A 175 -17.92 2.61 -14.08
CA VAL A 175 -18.29 3.35 -15.31
C VAL A 175 -18.79 2.41 -16.41
N ARG A 176 -18.35 1.15 -16.43
CA ARG A 176 -18.80 0.15 -17.41
C ARG A 176 -20.22 -0.39 -17.13
N ASN A 177 -20.81 -0.06 -15.97
CA ASN A 177 -22.15 -0.45 -15.52
C ASN A 177 -23.01 0.78 -15.21
#